data_AF-A0A4S0VGZ7-F1
#
_entry.id   AF-A0A4S0VGZ7-F1
#
_cell.length_a   1.000
_cell.length_b   1.000
_cell.length_c   1.000
_cell.angle_alpha   90.00
_cell.angle_beta   90.00
_cell.angle_gamma   90.00
#
_symmetry.space_group_name_H-M   'P 1'
#
loop_
_entity.id
_entity.type
_entity.pdbx_description
1 polymer ?
#
loop_
_entity_poly.entity_id
_entity_poly.type
_entity_poly.pdbx_seq_one_letter_code
_entity_poly.pdbx_strand_id
1 'polypeptide(L)'
;MNGIHWEGDIAFLLQGEKTTSAFNFEIPCPFEPSKNPCDHRIDLRAEVDPSRFPADPLVDAMSPVPQEMGSQAVFLSQPDLSIILATLARMSGPTRLPIAPFWSVRPDKIIRDLGHTNVQPLVLTGIRSKDKKFVDPLLEAAPYLPRRLVLQGEPTLVLRPEARRISTKLTQANIADLISLPWEAYGAHLLKQHMLKRN
;
A
#
# COMPACT_ATOMS: atom_id res chain seq x y z
N MET A 1 12.93 -9.48 3.46
CA MET A 1 11.61 -8.80 3.40
C MET A 1 11.28 -8.58 1.93
N ASN A 2 10.03 -8.75 1.51
CA ASN A 2 9.63 -8.43 0.13
C ASN A 2 9.53 -6.91 -0.09
N GLY A 3 9.63 -6.45 -1.33
CA GLY A 3 9.50 -5.04 -1.71
C GLY A 3 10.80 -4.41 -2.19
N ILE A 4 10.96 -3.09 -2.03
CA ILE A 4 12.12 -2.34 -2.54
C ILE A 4 13.28 -2.38 -1.54
N HIS A 5 14.47 -2.62 -2.07
CA HIS A 5 15.76 -2.54 -1.40
C HIS A 5 16.73 -1.72 -2.26
N TRP A 6 17.70 -1.07 -1.62
CA TRP A 6 18.66 -0.18 -2.29
C TRP A 6 20.08 -0.63 -2.02
N GLU A 7 20.88 -0.78 -3.08
CA GLU A 7 22.34 -0.93 -3.01
C GLU A 7 22.96 0.30 -3.69
N GLY A 8 23.50 1.22 -2.88
CA GLY A 8 23.87 2.56 -3.37
C GLY A 8 22.67 3.24 -4.06
N ASP A 9 22.86 3.62 -5.32
CA ASP A 9 21.86 4.33 -6.14
C ASP A 9 20.96 3.40 -6.96
N ILE A 10 21.10 2.07 -6.78
CA ILE A 10 20.32 1.08 -7.54
C ILE A 10 19.22 0.50 -6.65
N ALA A 11 17.97 0.66 -7.09
CA ALA A 11 16.82 0.02 -6.48
C ALA A 11 16.53 -1.36 -7.08
N PHE A 12 16.28 -2.31 -6.19
CA PHE A 12 15.85 -3.67 -6.51
C PHE A 12 14.49 -3.94 -5.89
N LEU A 13 13.56 -4.47 -6.67
CA LEU A 13 12.26 -4.96 -6.23
C LEU A 13 12.34 -6.48 -6.06
N LEU A 14 12.21 -6.93 -4.82
CA LEU A 14 12.19 -8.34 -4.41
C LEU A 14 10.74 -8.82 -4.24
N GLN A 15 10.38 -9.90 -4.94
CA GLN A 15 9.03 -10.44 -4.97
C GLN A 15 9.06 -11.97 -4.82
N GLY A 16 9.37 -12.44 -3.62
CA GLY A 16 9.66 -13.84 -3.34
C GLY A 16 11.01 -14.21 -3.96
N GLU A 17 11.01 -15.18 -4.87
CA GLU A 17 12.21 -15.63 -5.59
C GLU A 17 12.55 -14.74 -6.79
N LYS A 18 11.63 -13.89 -7.24
CA LYS A 18 11.85 -12.99 -8.39
C LYS A 18 12.45 -11.68 -7.92
N THR A 19 13.51 -11.23 -8.60
CA THR A 19 14.08 -9.90 -8.43
C THR A 19 14.08 -9.13 -9.74
N THR A 20 13.73 -7.85 -9.68
CA THR A 20 13.75 -6.93 -10.83
C THR A 20 14.34 -5.59 -10.43
N SER A 21 15.14 -4.97 -11.29
CA SER A 21 15.61 -3.59 -11.12
C SER A 21 14.77 -2.62 -11.94
N ALA A 22 14.78 -1.32 -11.60
CA ALA A 22 14.10 -0.30 -12.40
C ALA A 22 14.72 -0.09 -13.79
N PHE A 23 16.00 -0.47 -13.95
CA PHE A 23 16.81 -0.14 -15.12
C PHE A 23 16.72 -1.14 -16.27
N ASN A 24 15.92 -2.21 -16.17
CA ASN A 24 15.79 -3.26 -17.21
C ASN A 24 17.11 -3.95 -17.65
N PHE A 25 18.27 -3.54 -17.15
CA PHE A 25 19.55 -4.24 -17.33
C PHE A 25 19.70 -5.37 -16.32
N GLU A 26 20.41 -6.42 -16.73
CA GLU A 26 20.78 -7.55 -15.87
C GLU A 26 21.87 -7.12 -14.88
N ILE A 27 21.46 -6.48 -13.80
CA ILE A 27 22.32 -6.16 -12.66
C ILE A 27 22.16 -7.28 -11.63
N PRO A 28 23.25 -7.97 -11.24
CA PRO A 28 23.18 -8.95 -10.16
C PRO A 28 22.60 -8.31 -8.89
N CYS A 29 21.55 -8.92 -8.34
CA CYS A 29 20.96 -8.46 -7.09
C CYS A 29 21.83 -8.93 -5.92
N PRO A 30 22.30 -8.02 -5.05
CA PRO A 30 23.09 -8.39 -3.86
C PRO A 30 22.23 -8.92 -2.72
N PHE A 31 20.92 -8.73 -2.78
CA PHE A 31 19.97 -9.16 -1.75
C PHE A 31 19.54 -10.60 -1.97
N GLU A 32 19.53 -11.37 -0.88
CA GLU A 32 18.94 -12.71 -0.90
C GLU A 32 17.42 -12.63 -1.16
N PRO A 33 16.89 -13.50 -2.04
CA PRO A 33 15.45 -13.60 -2.23
C PRO A 33 14.74 -13.91 -0.93
N SER A 34 13.54 -13.33 -0.77
CA SER A 34 12.75 -13.57 0.43
C SER A 34 12.18 -14.99 0.40
N LYS A 35 12.52 -15.80 1.40
CA LYS A 35 11.90 -17.12 1.62
C LYS A 35 10.42 -17.04 2.04
N ASN A 36 9.96 -15.85 2.43
CA ASN A 36 8.56 -15.63 2.78
C ASN A 36 7.70 -15.45 1.52
N PRO A 37 6.48 -16.01 1.49
CA PRO A 37 5.53 -15.81 0.38
C PRO A 37 5.37 -14.33 0.05
N CYS A 38 5.34 -14.02 -1.25
CA CYS A 38 5.12 -12.68 -1.74
C CYS A 38 3.65 -12.46 -2.07
N ASP A 39 3.04 -11.45 -1.44
CA ASP A 39 1.65 -11.09 -1.64
C ASP A 39 1.43 -10.10 -2.80
N HIS A 40 2.48 -9.75 -3.55
CA HIS A 40 2.44 -8.79 -4.66
C HIS A 40 3.24 -9.23 -5.90
N ARG A 41 2.69 -8.94 -7.08
CA ARG A 41 3.21 -9.28 -8.41
C ARG A 41 3.17 -8.05 -9.33
N ILE A 42 3.99 -7.06 -9.00
CA ILE A 42 4.20 -5.85 -9.80
C ILE A 42 5.11 -6.18 -10.98
N ASP A 43 4.75 -5.72 -12.18
CA ASP A 43 5.58 -5.80 -13.37
C ASP A 43 6.11 -4.42 -13.75
N LEU A 44 7.38 -4.15 -13.43
CA LEU A 44 8.04 -2.86 -13.70
C LEU A 44 8.19 -2.53 -15.19
N ARG A 45 7.87 -3.47 -16.09
CA ARG A 45 7.87 -3.28 -17.55
C ARG A 45 6.53 -2.80 -18.09
N ALA A 46 5.47 -2.85 -17.28
CA ALA A 46 4.15 -2.41 -17.71
C ALA A 46 4.15 -0.92 -18.06
N GLU A 47 3.61 -0.60 -19.23
CA GLU A 47 3.48 0.77 -19.72
C GLU A 47 2.05 1.27 -19.52
N VAL A 48 1.92 2.55 -19.19
CA VAL A 48 0.63 3.19 -18.95
C VAL A 48 0.76 4.71 -19.11
N ASP A 49 -0.32 5.35 -19.54
CA ASP A 49 -0.47 6.80 -19.48
C ASP A 49 -0.99 7.22 -18.09
N PRO A 50 -0.16 7.85 -17.23
CA PRO A 50 -0.54 8.24 -15.88
C PRO A 50 -1.59 9.37 -15.85
N SER A 51 -1.75 10.14 -16.93
CA SER A 51 -2.70 11.27 -16.98
C SER A 51 -4.17 10.84 -16.91
N ARG A 52 -4.44 9.56 -17.18
CA ARG A 52 -5.78 8.95 -17.12
C ARG A 52 -6.25 8.64 -15.70
N PHE A 53 -5.37 8.74 -14.72
CA PHE A 53 -5.66 8.34 -13.34
C PHE A 53 -6.06 9.55 -12.50
N PRO A 54 -7.03 9.40 -11.60
CA PRO A 54 -7.47 10.49 -10.75
C PRO A 54 -6.37 10.87 -9.75
N ALA A 55 -6.08 12.17 -9.65
CA ALA A 55 -5.31 12.74 -8.55
C ALA A 55 -6.19 12.79 -7.29
N ASP A 56 -6.19 11.71 -6.51
CA ASP A 56 -7.02 11.56 -5.31
C ASP A 56 -6.19 11.05 -4.12
N PRO A 57 -6.37 11.60 -2.90
CA PRO A 57 -5.61 11.18 -1.73
C PRO A 57 -5.70 9.68 -1.41
N LEU A 58 -6.80 9.01 -1.77
CA LEU A 58 -6.94 7.57 -1.57
C LEU A 58 -6.12 6.77 -2.60
N VAL A 59 -5.98 7.26 -3.83
CA VAL A 59 -5.06 6.66 -4.80
C VAL A 59 -3.63 6.74 -4.27
N ASP A 60 -3.22 7.91 -3.77
CA ASP A 60 -1.89 8.09 -3.20
C ASP A 60 -1.68 7.19 -1.98
N ALA A 61 -2.67 7.10 -1.08
CA ALA A 61 -2.61 6.23 0.08
C ALA A 61 -2.52 4.75 -0.29
N MET A 62 -3.20 4.33 -1.36
CA MET A 62 -3.20 2.94 -1.84
C MET A 62 -2.01 2.62 -2.76
N SER A 63 -1.19 3.61 -3.13
CA SER A 63 -0.04 3.40 -4.00
C SER A 63 0.96 2.38 -3.43
N PRO A 64 1.65 1.61 -4.30
CA PRO A 64 2.62 0.61 -3.89
C PRO A 64 3.97 1.22 -3.49
N VAL A 65 4.05 2.53 -3.28
CA VAL A 65 5.28 3.24 -2.97
C VAL A 65 5.58 3.11 -1.47
N PRO A 66 6.83 2.73 -1.08
CA PRO A 66 7.23 2.73 0.32
C PRO A 66 6.90 4.03 1.03
N GLN A 67 6.39 3.92 2.25
CA GLN A 67 6.21 5.10 3.08
C GLN A 67 7.57 5.56 3.63
N GLU A 68 7.67 6.86 3.89
CA GLU A 68 8.81 7.43 4.61
C GLU A 68 8.68 7.11 6.09
N MET A 69 9.81 6.90 6.77
CA MET A 69 9.81 6.67 8.22
C MET A 69 9.22 7.87 8.95
N GLY A 70 8.30 7.62 9.88
CA GLY A 70 7.55 8.67 10.57
C GLY A 70 6.25 9.10 9.86
N SER A 71 5.93 8.53 8.69
CA SER A 71 4.67 8.80 7.99
C SER A 71 3.46 8.41 8.85
N GLN A 72 2.45 9.28 8.86
CA GLN A 72 1.18 9.00 9.53
C GLN A 72 0.39 7.90 8.81
N ALA A 73 -0.27 7.04 9.58
CA ALA A 73 -1.29 6.14 9.06
C ALA A 73 -2.45 6.95 8.45
N VAL A 74 -3.12 6.38 7.46
CA VAL A 74 -4.23 7.02 6.76
C VAL A 74 -5.55 6.52 7.34
N PHE A 75 -6.49 7.42 7.61
CA PHE A 75 -7.83 7.10 8.08
C PHE A 75 -8.92 7.64 7.15
N LEU A 76 -9.86 6.78 6.78
CA LEU A 76 -11.04 7.07 5.95
C LEU A 76 -12.30 6.91 6.80
N SER A 77 -13.13 7.96 6.85
CA SER A 77 -14.44 7.91 7.51
C SER A 77 -15.61 7.67 6.57
N GLN A 78 -15.37 7.67 5.26
CA GLN A 78 -16.43 7.47 4.28
C GLN A 78 -16.91 6.00 4.31
N PRO A 79 -18.23 5.76 4.26
CA PRO A 79 -18.79 4.42 4.16
C PRO A 79 -18.57 3.83 2.75
N ASP A 80 -18.82 2.53 2.62
CA ASP A 80 -19.00 1.83 1.33
C ASP A 80 -17.84 1.92 0.32
N LEU A 81 -16.60 1.97 0.82
CA LEU A 81 -15.40 2.02 -0.02
C LEU A 81 -14.91 0.65 -0.52
N SER A 82 -15.61 -0.45 -0.23
CA SER A 82 -15.09 -1.82 -0.46
C SER A 82 -14.65 -2.09 -1.90
N ILE A 83 -15.46 -1.72 -2.89
CA ILE A 83 -15.13 -1.93 -4.32
C ILE A 83 -13.99 -1.00 -4.74
N ILE A 84 -13.98 0.25 -4.27
CA ILE A 84 -12.92 1.22 -4.56
C ILE A 84 -11.59 0.72 -3.99
N LEU A 85 -11.56 0.30 -2.72
CA LEU A 85 -10.36 -0.23 -2.07
C LEU A 85 -9.84 -1.48 -2.77
N ALA A 86 -10.73 -2.42 -3.12
CA ALA A 86 -10.36 -3.62 -3.88
C ALA A 86 -9.80 -3.28 -5.27
N THR A 87 -10.38 -2.28 -5.93
CA THR A 87 -9.93 -1.78 -7.24
C THR A 87 -8.54 -1.16 -7.12
N LEU A 88 -8.32 -0.26 -6.15
CA LEU A 88 -7.04 0.40 -5.94
C LEU A 88 -5.94 -0.55 -5.46
N ALA A 89 -6.30 -1.59 -4.68
CA ALA A 89 -5.34 -2.60 -4.24
C ALA A 89 -4.64 -3.32 -5.42
N ARG A 90 -5.26 -3.34 -6.61
CA ARG A 90 -4.65 -3.86 -7.85
C ARG A 90 -3.33 -3.17 -8.21
N MET A 91 -3.09 -1.93 -7.76
CA MET A 91 -1.81 -1.25 -7.99
C MET A 91 -0.60 -2.03 -7.47
N SER A 92 -0.77 -2.84 -6.42
CA SER A 92 0.30 -3.70 -5.90
C SER A 92 0.30 -5.10 -6.53
N GLY A 93 -0.51 -5.38 -7.56
CA GLY A 93 -0.65 -6.71 -8.17
C GLY A 93 -0.86 -7.84 -7.15
N PRO A 94 -1.84 -7.74 -6.23
CA PRO A 94 -1.94 -8.63 -5.09
C PRO A 94 -2.24 -10.07 -5.50
N THR A 95 -1.53 -11.05 -4.92
CA THR A 95 -1.94 -12.48 -4.99
C THR A 95 -3.02 -12.79 -3.96
N ARG A 96 -3.06 -12.01 -2.87
CA ARG A 96 -4.10 -11.98 -1.85
C ARG A 96 -4.45 -10.53 -1.55
N LEU A 97 -5.75 -10.22 -1.44
CA LEU A 97 -6.19 -8.87 -1.11
C LEU A 97 -5.61 -8.43 0.25
N PRO A 98 -4.93 -7.29 0.32
CA PRO A 98 -4.37 -6.75 1.56
C PRO A 98 -5.42 -5.96 2.36
N ILE A 99 -6.68 -6.41 2.29
CA ILE A 99 -7.83 -5.75 2.89
C ILE A 99 -8.51 -6.76 3.79
N ALA A 100 -8.69 -6.41 5.06
CA ALA A 100 -9.37 -7.26 6.02
C ALA A 100 -10.29 -6.43 6.93
N PRO A 101 -11.45 -6.97 7.35
CA PRO A 101 -12.19 -6.39 8.45
C PRO A 101 -11.34 -6.39 9.72
N PHE A 102 -11.32 -5.28 10.46
CA PHE A 102 -10.49 -5.13 11.65
C PHE A 102 -10.71 -6.24 12.68
N TRP A 103 -11.97 -6.62 12.90
CA TRP A 103 -12.37 -7.66 13.85
C TRP A 103 -11.93 -9.08 13.44
N SER A 104 -11.47 -9.28 12.21
CA SER A 104 -11.07 -10.60 11.70
C SER A 104 -9.59 -10.93 11.89
N VAL A 105 -8.78 -9.94 12.32
CA VAL A 105 -7.32 -10.09 12.44
C VAL A 105 -6.86 -9.67 13.84
N ARG A 106 -6.02 -10.49 14.47
CA ARG A 106 -5.47 -10.18 15.78
C ARG A 106 -4.44 -9.03 15.68
N PRO A 107 -4.36 -8.12 16.65
CA PRO A 107 -3.41 -6.98 16.61
C PRO A 107 -1.95 -7.38 16.42
N ASP A 108 -1.48 -8.45 17.07
CA ASP A 108 -0.10 -8.95 16.91
C ASP A 108 0.18 -9.40 15.48
N LYS A 109 -0.82 -9.97 14.80
CA LYS A 109 -0.72 -10.36 13.40
C LYS A 109 -0.68 -9.13 12.49
N ILE A 110 -1.48 -8.09 12.77
CA ILE A 110 -1.44 -6.84 12.02
C ILE A 110 -0.04 -6.23 12.05
N ILE A 111 0.59 -6.16 13.24
CA ILE A 111 1.96 -5.64 13.37
C ILE A 111 2.97 -6.47 12.56
N ARG A 112 2.87 -7.80 12.59
CA ARG A 112 3.71 -8.67 11.73
C ARG A 112 3.47 -8.39 10.24
N ASP A 113 2.22 -8.31 9.81
CA ASP A 113 1.85 -8.06 8.41
C ASP A 113 2.33 -6.68 7.92
N LEU A 114 2.42 -5.69 8.81
CA LEU A 114 3.02 -4.38 8.55
C LEU A 114 4.56 -4.42 8.39
N GLY A 115 5.22 -5.48 8.86
CA GLY A 115 6.64 -5.72 8.68
C GLY A 115 7.00 -6.61 7.48
N HIS A 116 6.02 -7.19 6.77
CA HIS A 116 6.29 -8.21 5.74
C HIS A 116 6.77 -7.64 4.39
N THR A 117 6.33 -6.43 4.02
CA THR A 117 6.65 -5.77 2.75
C THR A 117 6.58 -4.25 2.89
N ASN A 118 7.27 -3.50 2.03
CA ASN A 118 7.19 -2.04 1.95
C ASN A 118 6.42 -1.50 0.72
N VAL A 119 5.91 -2.34 -0.20
CA VAL A 119 5.29 -1.87 -1.48
C VAL A 119 3.79 -2.16 -1.65
N GLN A 120 3.10 -2.56 -0.58
CA GLN A 120 1.67 -2.86 -0.64
C GLN A 120 1.01 -2.36 0.64
N PRO A 121 0.10 -1.39 0.62
CA PRO A 121 -0.57 -0.94 1.84
C PRO A 121 -1.34 -2.08 2.52
N LEU A 122 -1.49 -2.03 3.84
CA LEU A 122 -2.41 -2.89 4.60
C LEU A 122 -3.66 -2.09 4.93
N VAL A 123 -4.83 -2.61 4.55
CA VAL A 123 -6.11 -1.95 4.77
C VAL A 123 -6.94 -2.69 5.81
N LEU A 124 -7.36 -1.98 6.86
CA LEU A 124 -8.26 -2.51 7.88
C LEU A 124 -9.59 -1.75 7.84
N THR A 125 -10.70 -2.46 7.65
CA THR A 125 -12.03 -1.86 7.48
C THR A 125 -12.96 -2.12 8.66
N GLY A 126 -14.04 -1.33 8.76
CA GLY A 126 -15.08 -1.53 9.76
C GLY A 126 -14.66 -1.21 11.20
N ILE A 127 -13.70 -0.31 11.38
CA ILE A 127 -13.21 0.11 12.69
C ILE A 127 -14.28 0.97 13.37
N ARG A 128 -14.59 0.64 14.62
CA ARG A 128 -15.58 1.36 15.42
C ARG A 128 -14.93 2.09 16.59
N SER A 129 -15.67 3.02 17.17
CA SER A 129 -15.23 3.81 18.33
C SER A 129 -14.83 2.92 19.53
N LYS A 130 -15.51 1.78 19.70
CA LYS A 130 -15.20 0.77 20.73
C LYS A 130 -13.84 0.07 20.53
N ASP A 131 -13.32 0.07 19.31
CA ASP A 131 -12.08 -0.63 18.96
C ASP A 131 -10.83 0.22 19.26
N LYS A 132 -11.01 1.47 19.71
CA LYS A 132 -9.94 2.45 19.95
C LYS A 132 -8.77 1.90 20.75
N LYS A 133 -9.04 1.16 21.84
CA LYS A 133 -8.00 0.56 22.69
C LYS A 133 -7.06 -0.37 21.91
N PHE A 134 -7.54 -1.02 20.85
CA PHE A 134 -6.77 -1.91 19.99
C PHE A 134 -6.15 -1.20 18.79
N VAL A 135 -6.79 -0.13 18.31
CA VAL A 135 -6.28 0.68 17.19
C VAL A 135 -5.12 1.56 17.63
N ASP A 136 -5.16 2.15 18.82
CA ASP A 136 -4.16 3.10 19.30
C ASP A 136 -2.72 2.52 19.29
N PRO A 137 -2.46 1.28 19.76
CA PRO A 137 -1.13 0.68 19.65
C PRO A 137 -0.68 0.42 18.20
N LEU A 138 -1.62 0.12 17.30
CA LEU A 138 -1.29 -0.07 15.88
C LEU A 138 -0.88 1.26 15.24
N LEU A 139 -1.56 2.35 15.58
CA LEU A 139 -1.23 3.70 15.13
C LEU A 139 0.12 4.15 15.66
N GLU A 140 0.46 3.81 16.90
CA GLU A 140 1.76 4.13 17.50
C GLU A 140 2.91 3.39 16.80
N ALA A 141 2.68 2.13 16.39
CA ALA A 141 3.71 1.33 15.71
C ALA A 141 3.84 1.63 14.21
N ALA A 142 2.75 1.97 13.52
CA ALA A 142 2.71 2.09 12.06
C ALA A 142 3.76 3.04 11.44
N PRO A 143 4.11 4.20 12.03
CA PRO A 143 5.14 5.09 11.48
C PRO A 143 6.55 4.50 11.44
N TYR A 144 6.80 3.46 12.24
CA TYR A 144 8.09 2.78 12.36
C TYR A 144 8.13 1.45 11.61
N LEU A 145 7.05 1.09 10.93
CA LEU A 145 6.95 -0.13 10.14
C LEU A 145 7.03 0.21 8.64
N PRO A 146 7.55 -0.69 7.81
CA PRO A 146 7.79 -0.39 6.39
C PRO A 146 6.50 -0.26 5.57
N ARG A 147 5.43 -0.95 5.96
CA ARG A 147 4.18 -1.01 5.23
C ARG A 147 3.23 0.10 5.66
N ARG A 148 2.69 0.84 4.70
CA ARG A 148 1.65 1.83 4.99
C ARG A 148 0.39 1.18 5.56
N LEU A 149 -0.12 1.75 6.65
CA LEU A 149 -1.39 1.37 7.25
C LEU A 149 -2.51 2.32 6.78
N VAL A 150 -3.58 1.74 6.23
CA VAL A 150 -4.81 2.44 5.86
C VAL A 150 -5.96 1.86 6.68
N LEU A 151 -6.71 2.74 7.33
CA LEU A 151 -7.82 2.40 8.21
C LEU A 151 -9.11 2.98 7.64
N GLN A 152 -10.19 2.22 7.70
CA GLN A 152 -11.54 2.68 7.37
C GLN A 152 -12.48 2.38 8.53
N GLY A 153 -13.24 3.39 8.97
CA GLY A 153 -14.08 3.26 10.15
C GLY A 153 -15.03 4.42 10.40
N GLU A 154 -15.60 4.43 11.59
CA GLU A 154 -16.59 5.44 12.00
C GLU A 154 -15.98 6.86 12.04
N PRO A 155 -16.73 7.89 11.61
CA PRO A 155 -16.27 9.28 11.67
C PRO A 155 -15.99 9.74 13.09
N THR A 156 -16.68 9.20 14.09
CA THR A 156 -16.59 9.56 15.51
C THR A 156 -15.32 9.05 16.21
N LEU A 157 -14.51 8.20 15.57
CA LEU A 157 -13.30 7.66 16.19
C LEU A 157 -12.26 8.76 16.47
N VAL A 158 -11.92 9.03 17.72
CA VAL A 158 -10.85 9.99 18.03
C VAL A 158 -9.49 9.37 17.69
N LEU A 159 -8.81 9.96 16.71
CA LEU A 159 -7.51 9.50 16.21
C LEU A 159 -6.37 10.07 17.04
N ARG A 160 -5.27 9.33 17.09
CA ARG A 160 -4.00 9.84 17.60
C ARG A 160 -3.24 10.67 16.56
N PRO A 161 -2.24 11.48 16.95
CA PRO A 161 -1.43 12.26 16.01
C PRO A 161 -0.69 11.44 14.96
N GLU A 162 -0.46 10.14 15.20
CA GLU A 162 0.18 9.23 14.26
C GLU A 162 -0.76 8.80 13.11
N ALA A 163 -2.02 9.27 13.10
CA ALA A 163 -2.96 9.06 12.01
C ALA A 163 -3.51 10.39 11.48
N ARG A 164 -3.71 10.46 10.16
CA ARG A 164 -4.37 11.58 9.49
C ARG A 164 -5.64 11.14 8.79
N ARG A 165 -6.69 11.97 8.91
CA ARG A 165 -7.92 11.78 8.13
C ARG A 165 -7.71 12.26 6.71
N ILE A 166 -8.16 11.48 5.74
CA ILE A 166 -8.29 11.90 4.35
C ILE A 166 -9.73 11.73 3.90
N SER A 167 -10.08 12.46 2.84
CA SER A 167 -11.33 12.30 2.11
C SER A 167 -11.01 11.97 0.66
N THR A 168 -11.83 11.12 0.05
CA THR A 168 -11.75 10.75 -1.35
C THR A 168 -12.96 11.29 -2.12
N LYS A 169 -12.73 11.70 -3.36
CA LYS A 169 -13.79 12.04 -4.33
C LYS A 169 -14.18 10.85 -5.20
N LEU A 170 -13.48 9.71 -5.08
CA LEU A 170 -13.75 8.51 -5.87
C LEU A 170 -15.15 7.94 -5.66
N THR A 171 -15.80 8.23 -4.54
CA THR A 171 -17.21 7.85 -4.31
C THR A 171 -18.19 8.55 -5.25
N GLN A 172 -17.77 9.64 -5.90
CA GLN A 172 -18.56 10.39 -6.88
C GLN A 172 -18.24 9.96 -8.32
N ALA A 173 -17.19 9.17 -8.52
CA ALA A 173 -16.80 8.69 -9.84
C ALA A 173 -17.68 7.52 -10.28
N ASN A 174 -17.81 7.35 -11.59
CA ASN A 174 -18.41 6.14 -12.15
C ASN A 174 -17.51 4.94 -11.84
N ILE A 175 -18.07 3.96 -11.10
CA ILE A 175 -17.31 2.79 -10.65
C ILE A 175 -16.84 1.92 -11.83
N ALA A 176 -17.59 1.87 -12.93
CA ALA A 176 -17.21 1.09 -14.10
C ALA A 176 -15.95 1.66 -14.76
N ASP A 177 -15.88 2.99 -14.86
CA ASP A 177 -14.72 3.70 -15.39
C ASP A 177 -13.50 3.46 -14.49
N LEU A 178 -13.70 3.55 -13.17
CA LEU A 178 -12.65 3.27 -12.19
C LEU A 178 -12.11 1.85 -12.33
N ILE A 179 -12.98 0.84 -12.44
CA ILE A 179 -12.57 -0.58 -12.56
C ILE A 179 -11.82 -0.84 -13.87
N SER A 180 -12.21 -0.17 -14.95
CA SER A 180 -11.63 -0.35 -16.29
C SER A 180 -10.18 0.14 -16.42
N LEU A 181 -9.71 0.99 -15.50
CA LEU A 181 -8.35 1.51 -15.54
C LEU A 181 -7.30 0.42 -15.26
N PRO A 182 -6.13 0.46 -15.94
CA PRO A 182 -5.06 -0.51 -15.74
C PRO A 182 -4.24 -0.20 -14.47
N TRP A 183 -4.86 -0.38 -13.30
CA TRP A 183 -4.27 -0.05 -12.00
C TRP A 183 -2.94 -0.76 -11.72
N GLU A 184 -2.78 -2.01 -12.15
CA GLU A 184 -1.53 -2.77 -12.02
C GLU A 184 -0.36 -2.02 -12.69
N ALA A 185 -0.58 -1.56 -13.93
CA ALA A 185 0.42 -0.84 -14.70
C ALA A 185 0.70 0.55 -14.11
N TYR A 186 -0.33 1.21 -13.58
CA TYR A 186 -0.16 2.48 -12.86
C TYR A 186 0.63 2.35 -11.57
N GLY A 187 0.36 1.31 -10.78
CA GLY A 187 1.16 1.01 -9.60
C GLY A 187 2.63 0.71 -9.93
N ALA A 188 2.88 -0.06 -10.99
CA ALA A 188 4.23 -0.29 -11.50
C ALA A 188 4.92 1.01 -11.94
N HIS A 189 4.21 1.90 -12.64
CA HIS A 189 4.72 3.20 -13.03
C HIS A 189 5.12 4.05 -11.81
N LEU A 190 4.25 4.19 -10.81
CA LEU A 190 4.54 4.94 -9.58
C LEU A 190 5.76 4.37 -8.85
N LEU A 191 5.84 3.04 -8.76
CA LEU A 191 6.94 2.38 -8.10
C LEU A 191 8.27 2.60 -8.83
N LYS A 192 8.26 2.47 -10.16
CA LYS A 192 9.42 2.74 -11.01
C LYS A 192 9.90 4.18 -10.87
N GLN A 193 8.98 5.15 -10.87
CA GLN A 193 9.33 6.55 -10.63
C GLN A 193 10.00 6.76 -9.27
N HIS A 194 9.49 6.12 -8.22
CA HIS A 194 10.13 6.15 -6.90
C HIS A 194 11.54 5.53 -6.92
N MET A 195 11.70 4.38 -7.57
CA MET A 195 12.98 3.68 -7.73
C MET A 195 14.02 4.47 -8.54
N LEU A 196 13.60 5.43 -9.37
CA LEU A 196 14.50 6.26 -10.18
C LEU A 196 14.77 7.64 -9.53
N LYS A 197 13.98 8.03 -8.53
CA LYS A 197 14.01 9.39 -7.94
C LYS A 197 15.11 9.63 -6.91
N ARG A 198 15.84 8.60 -6.47
CA ARG A 198 16.90 8.75 -5.46
C ARG A 198 18.25 9.22 -6.07
N ASN A 199 18.17 10.19 -6.98
CA ASN A 199 19.31 10.95 -7.52
C ASN A 199 19.29 12.35 -6.92
#